data_AF-A0A3E2JE38-F1
#
_entry.id   AF-A0A3E2JE38-F1
#
_cell.length_a   1.000
_cell.length_b   1.000
_cell.length_c   1.000
_cell.angle_alpha   90.00
_cell.angle_beta   90.00
_cell.angle_gamma   90.00
#
_symmetry.space_group_name_H-M   'P 1'
#
loop_
_entity.id
_entity.type
_entity.pdbx_description
1 polymer ?
#
loop_
_entity_poly.entity_id
_entity_poly.type
_entity_poly.pdbx_seq_one_letter_code
_entity_poly.pdbx_strand_id
1 'polypeptide(L)'
;MKSIVRKLISALFSTLILGFVYFLIAAGLGGLNSAIYTLIVLMYASVGNLVYGIPVSYLSDILTKKLNRYRFIAAAFIHIFFGFITIFFLSELTVWAVGSALLFFLMDEIQKIMREKFDKKIVLLNGLTLLGFACLSVYGSMSFATEFEEKTNEYYIIPAGYTGQIQVLYNIKYAPQPEKIGNYNVIEINEKGYGITRLSQGEGIIENKYFYEDKEGNKEKIDEKCIYLGGSGTTSGDGYEYSYSDFMVTNSGCGEDFMLWGDDSLPQGLTIEDILLEEGLAEIVDDMIEPKRNIPQ
;
A
#
# COMPACT_ATOMS: atom_id res chain seq x y z
N MET A 1 -4.92 -20.35 -37.40
CA MET A 1 -4.02 -20.38 -36.22
C MET A 1 -4.79 -20.94 -35.03
N LYS A 2 -4.21 -21.94 -34.33
CA LYS A 2 -4.82 -22.57 -33.14
C LYS A 2 -5.12 -21.52 -32.07
N SER A 3 -6.20 -21.71 -31.29
CA SER A 3 -6.64 -20.75 -30.26
C SER A 3 -5.54 -20.39 -29.25
N ILE A 4 -4.68 -21.36 -28.92
CA ILE A 4 -3.56 -21.17 -28.00
C ILE A 4 -2.51 -20.19 -28.54
N VAL A 5 -2.15 -20.29 -29.82
CA VAL A 5 -1.13 -19.42 -30.44
C VAL A 5 -1.63 -17.97 -30.46
N ARG A 6 -2.93 -17.76 -30.73
CA ARG A 6 -3.54 -16.42 -30.70
C ARG A 6 -3.40 -15.78 -29.31
N LYS A 7 -3.71 -16.54 -28.26
CA LYS A 7 -3.65 -16.05 -26.87
C LYS A 7 -2.20 -15.82 -26.40
N LEU A 8 -1.25 -16.64 -26.82
CA LEU A 8 0.18 -16.41 -26.56
C LEU A 8 0.67 -15.13 -27.24
N ILE A 9 0.24 -14.87 -28.48
CA ILE A 9 0.54 -13.62 -29.18
C ILE A 9 -0.07 -12.42 -28.46
N SER A 10 -1.32 -12.53 -27.99
CA SER A 10 -1.95 -11.47 -27.19
C SER A 10 -1.18 -11.19 -25.91
N ALA A 11 -0.76 -12.24 -25.20
CA ALA A 11 0.04 -12.11 -23.98
C ALA A 11 1.35 -11.36 -24.25
N LEU A 12 2.06 -11.73 -25.32
CA LEU A 12 3.32 -11.11 -25.70
C LEU A 12 3.14 -9.62 -26.04
N PHE A 13 2.19 -9.29 -26.93
CA PHE A 13 1.97 -7.89 -27.32
C PHE A 13 1.51 -7.03 -26.15
N SER A 14 0.60 -7.53 -25.31
CA SER A 14 0.10 -6.78 -24.16
C SER A 14 1.22 -6.50 -23.16
N THR A 15 2.08 -7.49 -22.91
CA THR A 15 3.28 -7.36 -22.07
C THR A 15 4.23 -6.31 -22.63
N LEU A 16 4.57 -6.39 -23.93
CA LEU A 16 5.49 -5.46 -24.57
C LEU A 16 4.95 -4.03 -24.61
N ILE A 17 3.65 -3.85 -24.92
CA ILE A 17 3.01 -2.54 -24.92
C ILE A 17 3.02 -1.94 -23.52
N LEU A 18 2.68 -2.71 -22.50
CA LEU A 18 2.65 -2.22 -21.12
C LEU A 18 4.04 -1.82 -20.64
N GLY A 19 5.06 -2.66 -20.90
CA GLY A 19 6.45 -2.33 -20.58
C GLY A 19 6.95 -1.09 -21.33
N PHE A 20 6.59 -0.94 -22.61
CA PHE A 20 6.96 0.24 -23.39
C PHE A 20 6.29 1.52 -22.88
N VAL A 21 5.00 1.47 -22.55
CA VAL A 21 4.28 2.61 -21.95
C VAL A 21 4.92 3.00 -20.62
N TYR A 22 5.22 2.03 -19.77
CA TYR A 22 5.92 2.29 -18.51
C TYR A 22 7.29 2.93 -18.73
N PHE A 23 8.08 2.40 -19.68
CA PHE A 23 9.38 2.95 -20.04
C PHE A 23 9.29 4.43 -20.45
N LEU A 24 8.30 4.80 -21.27
CA LEU A 24 8.09 6.19 -21.69
C LEU A 24 7.77 7.10 -20.49
N ILE A 25 6.93 6.64 -19.56
CA ILE A 25 6.59 7.38 -18.34
C ILE A 25 7.84 7.55 -17.47
N ALA A 26 8.57 6.47 -17.21
CA ALA A 26 9.77 6.48 -16.36
C ALA A 26 10.90 7.34 -16.95
N ALA A 27 11.08 7.30 -18.28
CA ALA A 27 12.06 8.13 -18.98
C ALA A 27 11.66 9.62 -18.95
N GLY A 28 10.37 9.93 -19.14
CA GLY A 28 9.86 11.31 -19.08
C GLY A 28 10.00 11.96 -17.70
N LEU A 29 9.99 11.16 -16.63
CA LEU A 29 10.16 11.62 -15.25
C LEU A 29 11.62 11.66 -14.77
N GLY A 30 12.60 11.40 -15.65
CA GLY A 30 14.03 11.50 -15.31
C GLY A 30 14.57 10.38 -14.41
N GLY A 31 13.90 9.22 -14.35
CA GLY A 31 14.30 8.12 -13.47
C GLY A 31 15.63 7.47 -13.87
N LEU A 32 16.65 7.60 -13.01
CA LEU A 32 18.02 7.05 -13.19
C LEU A 32 18.09 5.51 -13.33
N ASN A 33 17.00 4.77 -13.06
CA ASN A 33 16.92 3.32 -13.16
C ASN A 33 15.75 2.82 -14.02
N SER A 34 15.25 3.64 -14.95
CA SER A 34 14.07 3.35 -15.79
C SER A 34 14.12 1.99 -16.51
N ALA A 35 15.31 1.55 -16.95
CA ALA A 35 15.49 0.26 -17.63
C ALA A 35 15.24 -0.95 -16.71
N ILE A 36 15.74 -0.92 -15.46
CA ILE A 36 15.56 -2.01 -14.49
C ILE A 36 14.09 -2.13 -14.11
N TYR A 37 13.45 -1.00 -13.79
CA TYR A 37 12.02 -1.00 -13.47
C TYR A 37 11.15 -1.45 -14.66
N THR A 38 11.52 -1.08 -15.88
CA THR A 38 10.84 -1.59 -17.09
C THR A 38 10.96 -3.10 -17.22
N LEU A 39 12.13 -3.68 -16.92
CA LEU A 39 12.33 -5.12 -16.93
C LEU A 39 11.44 -5.81 -15.88
N ILE A 40 11.35 -5.24 -14.68
CA ILE A 40 10.47 -5.73 -13.61
C ILE A 40 9.01 -5.71 -14.10
N VAL A 41 8.53 -4.59 -14.68
CA VAL A 41 7.18 -4.48 -15.23
C VAL A 41 6.93 -5.52 -16.33
N LEU A 42 7.89 -5.75 -17.22
CA LEU A 42 7.78 -6.78 -18.26
C LEU A 42 7.65 -8.19 -17.65
N MET A 43 8.40 -8.50 -16.59
CA MET A 43 8.29 -9.79 -15.91
C MET A 43 6.91 -9.97 -15.26
N TYR A 44 6.45 -9.00 -14.48
CA TYR A 44 5.13 -9.05 -13.84
C TYR A 44 4.00 -9.12 -14.87
N ALA A 45 4.05 -8.30 -15.91
CA ALA A 45 3.05 -8.31 -16.98
C ALA A 45 3.05 -9.63 -17.76
N SER A 46 4.22 -10.23 -18.00
CA SER A 46 4.34 -11.55 -18.63
C SER A 46 3.68 -12.63 -17.79
N VAL A 47 4.03 -12.71 -16.49
CA VAL A 47 3.45 -13.67 -15.56
C VAL A 47 1.93 -13.48 -15.47
N GLY A 48 1.48 -12.24 -15.27
CA GLY A 48 0.04 -11.92 -15.20
C GLY A 48 -0.70 -12.31 -16.47
N ASN A 49 -0.18 -11.97 -17.65
CA ASN A 49 -0.84 -12.31 -18.92
C ASN A 49 -0.86 -13.82 -19.19
N LEU A 50 0.21 -14.55 -18.86
CA LEU A 50 0.29 -16.00 -19.10
C LEU A 50 -0.54 -16.80 -18.08
N VAL A 51 -0.41 -16.49 -16.80
CA VAL A 51 -1.04 -17.23 -15.70
C VAL A 51 -2.49 -16.83 -15.50
N TYR A 52 -2.83 -15.56 -15.74
CA TYR A 52 -4.17 -15.04 -15.47
C TYR A 52 -4.92 -14.63 -16.74
N GLY A 53 -4.28 -13.86 -17.63
CA GLY A 53 -4.90 -13.36 -18.86
C GLY A 53 -5.37 -14.48 -19.81
N ILE A 54 -4.53 -15.50 -20.05
CA ILE A 54 -4.88 -16.63 -20.93
C ILE A 54 -6.08 -17.43 -20.38
N PRO A 55 -6.11 -17.88 -19.11
CA PRO A 55 -7.30 -18.53 -18.53
C PRO A 55 -8.57 -17.69 -18.60
N VAL A 56 -8.50 -16.40 -18.22
CA VAL A 56 -9.64 -15.48 -18.29
C VAL A 56 -10.15 -15.36 -19.73
N SER A 57 -9.26 -15.29 -20.70
CA SER A 57 -9.63 -15.23 -22.11
C SER A 57 -10.29 -16.52 -22.59
N TYR A 58 -9.86 -17.70 -22.12
CA TYR A 58 -10.55 -18.96 -22.43
C TYR A 58 -11.94 -19.03 -21.79
N LEU A 59 -12.05 -18.63 -20.52
CA LEU A 59 -13.33 -18.53 -19.82
C LEU A 59 -14.29 -17.59 -20.56
N SER A 60 -13.78 -16.42 -20.98
CA SER A 60 -14.51 -15.44 -21.78
C SER A 60 -15.01 -16.03 -23.10
N ASP A 61 -14.16 -16.73 -23.85
CA ASP A 61 -14.57 -17.40 -25.09
C ASP A 61 -15.67 -18.47 -24.86
N ILE A 62 -15.59 -19.21 -23.74
CA ILE A 62 -16.59 -20.24 -23.38
C ILE A 62 -17.94 -19.59 -23.03
N LEU A 63 -17.93 -18.59 -22.15
CA LEU A 63 -19.14 -17.93 -21.66
C LEU A 63 -19.85 -17.12 -22.76
N THR A 64 -19.09 -16.55 -23.68
CA THR A 64 -19.64 -15.64 -24.71
C THR A 64 -19.99 -16.34 -26.03
N LYS A 65 -19.69 -17.64 -26.17
CA LYS A 65 -19.86 -18.40 -27.43
C LYS A 65 -21.26 -18.32 -28.03
N LYS A 66 -22.31 -18.19 -27.19
CA LYS A 66 -23.72 -18.17 -27.62
C LYS A 66 -24.29 -16.75 -27.81
N LEU A 67 -23.51 -15.70 -27.53
CA LEU A 67 -24.02 -14.33 -27.39
C LEU A 67 -24.03 -13.50 -28.69
N ASN A 68 -23.66 -14.08 -29.84
CA ASN A 68 -23.68 -13.47 -31.18
C ASN A 68 -23.32 -11.96 -31.14
N ARG A 69 -24.32 -11.07 -31.27
CA ARG A 69 -24.17 -9.60 -31.33
C ARG A 69 -23.56 -8.99 -30.06
N TYR A 70 -23.77 -9.59 -28.90
CA TYR A 70 -23.30 -9.09 -27.60
C TYR A 70 -21.98 -9.73 -27.15
N ARG A 71 -21.39 -10.64 -27.95
CA ARG A 71 -20.16 -11.36 -27.61
C ARG A 71 -19.03 -10.41 -27.21
N PHE A 72 -18.82 -9.35 -27.97
CA PHE A 72 -17.73 -8.39 -27.73
C PHE A 72 -17.86 -7.69 -26.39
N ILE A 73 -19.06 -7.14 -26.10
CA ILE A 73 -19.32 -6.39 -24.85
C ILE A 73 -19.22 -7.32 -23.64
N ALA A 74 -19.82 -8.51 -23.73
CA ALA A 74 -19.73 -9.50 -22.65
C ALA A 74 -18.28 -9.96 -22.42
N ALA A 75 -17.49 -10.13 -23.48
CA ALA A 75 -16.09 -10.50 -23.36
C ALA A 75 -15.25 -9.39 -22.71
N ALA A 76 -15.48 -8.13 -23.08
CA ALA A 76 -14.84 -6.97 -22.46
C ALA A 76 -15.17 -6.90 -20.95
N PHE A 77 -16.44 -7.04 -20.60
CA PHE A 77 -16.88 -7.04 -19.21
C PHE A 77 -16.20 -8.14 -18.38
N ILE A 78 -16.09 -9.36 -18.91
CA ILE A 78 -15.40 -10.46 -18.23
C ILE A 78 -13.93 -10.11 -17.95
N HIS A 79 -13.19 -9.57 -18.93
CA HIS A 79 -11.78 -9.22 -18.70
C HIS A 79 -11.63 -8.09 -17.68
N ILE A 80 -12.48 -7.05 -17.76
CA ILE A 80 -12.50 -5.95 -16.80
C ILE A 80 -12.82 -6.46 -15.40
N PHE A 81 -13.86 -7.28 -15.25
CA PHE A 81 -14.26 -7.87 -13.97
C PHE A 81 -13.13 -8.66 -13.32
N PHE A 82 -12.46 -9.54 -14.09
CA PHE A 82 -11.31 -10.29 -13.58
C PHE A 82 -10.09 -9.38 -13.33
N GLY A 83 -9.94 -8.28 -14.06
CA GLY A 83 -8.97 -7.23 -13.75
C GLY A 83 -9.25 -6.56 -12.40
N PHE A 84 -10.51 -6.26 -12.09
CA PHE A 84 -10.90 -5.67 -10.79
C PHE A 84 -10.77 -6.63 -9.62
N ILE A 85 -10.99 -7.94 -9.83
CA ILE A 85 -10.80 -8.95 -8.78
C ILE A 85 -9.38 -8.89 -8.18
N THR A 86 -8.38 -8.40 -8.91
CA THR A 86 -7.03 -8.30 -8.37
C THR A 86 -6.89 -7.25 -7.27
N ILE A 87 -7.88 -6.38 -7.04
CA ILE A 87 -7.84 -5.37 -5.97
C ILE A 87 -7.60 -5.96 -4.60
N PHE A 88 -8.14 -7.16 -4.35
CA PHE A 88 -7.96 -7.89 -3.09
C PHE A 88 -6.54 -8.40 -2.85
N PHE A 89 -5.67 -8.37 -3.86
CA PHE A 89 -4.32 -8.94 -3.79
C PHE A 89 -3.22 -7.94 -4.15
N LEU A 90 -3.55 -6.91 -4.95
CA LEU A 90 -2.58 -6.05 -5.60
C LEU A 90 -2.72 -4.58 -5.23
N SER A 91 -3.75 -4.16 -4.47
CA SER A 91 -4.01 -2.79 -4.01
C SER A 91 -3.55 -1.70 -4.99
N GLU A 92 -2.38 -1.09 -4.78
CA GLU A 92 -1.77 -0.04 -5.63
C GLU A 92 -1.55 -0.45 -7.10
N LEU A 93 -1.30 -1.73 -7.38
CA LEU A 93 -1.08 -2.24 -8.73
C LEU A 93 -2.39 -2.56 -9.48
N THR A 94 -3.56 -2.33 -8.86
CA THR A 94 -4.87 -2.63 -9.46
C THR A 94 -5.10 -1.86 -10.76
N VAL A 95 -4.72 -0.59 -10.83
CA VAL A 95 -4.86 0.22 -12.06
C VAL A 95 -4.08 -0.41 -13.21
N TRP A 96 -2.87 -0.90 -12.93
CA TRP A 96 -2.02 -1.58 -13.90
C TRP A 96 -2.57 -2.95 -14.31
N ALA A 97 -3.14 -3.70 -13.35
CA ALA A 97 -3.77 -4.99 -13.62
C ALA A 97 -5.02 -4.85 -14.53
N VAL A 98 -5.89 -3.87 -14.26
CA VAL A 98 -7.03 -3.54 -15.10
C VAL A 98 -6.58 -3.08 -16.50
N GLY A 99 -5.55 -2.23 -16.56
CA GLY A 99 -4.94 -1.82 -17.83
C GLY A 99 -4.40 -3.00 -18.64
N SER A 100 -3.71 -3.94 -17.99
CA SER A 100 -3.20 -5.16 -18.61
C SER A 100 -4.33 -6.05 -19.12
N ALA A 101 -5.41 -6.24 -18.36
CA ALA A 101 -6.58 -7.01 -18.77
C ALA A 101 -7.27 -6.41 -20.00
N LEU A 102 -7.40 -5.07 -20.05
CA LEU A 102 -7.93 -4.33 -21.20
C LEU A 102 -7.05 -4.49 -22.44
N LEU A 103 -5.73 -4.35 -22.29
CA LEU A 103 -4.76 -4.54 -23.38
C LEU A 103 -4.80 -5.98 -23.91
N PHE A 104 -4.84 -6.97 -23.02
CA PHE A 104 -4.96 -8.38 -23.40
C PHE A 104 -6.23 -8.63 -24.22
N PHE A 105 -7.38 -8.16 -23.70
CA PHE A 105 -8.66 -8.27 -24.39
C PHE A 105 -8.59 -7.65 -25.79
N LEU A 106 -8.07 -6.42 -25.90
CA LEU A 106 -7.89 -5.71 -27.16
C LEU A 106 -7.04 -6.52 -28.14
N MET A 107 -5.90 -7.06 -27.71
CA MET A 107 -5.02 -7.83 -28.58
C MET A 107 -5.65 -9.16 -29.03
N ASP A 108 -6.38 -9.86 -28.16
CA ASP A 108 -7.10 -11.09 -28.53
C ASP A 108 -8.23 -10.80 -29.53
N GLU A 109 -8.91 -9.67 -29.36
CA GLU A 109 -10.06 -9.28 -30.16
C GLU A 109 -9.66 -8.69 -31.52
N ILE A 110 -8.61 -7.89 -31.60
CA ILE A 110 -8.02 -7.42 -32.87
C ILE A 110 -7.61 -8.63 -33.73
N GLN A 111 -6.97 -9.63 -33.14
CA GLN A 111 -6.59 -10.84 -33.86
C GLN A 111 -7.79 -11.67 -34.37
N LYS A 112 -8.95 -11.60 -33.71
CA LYS A 112 -10.21 -12.19 -34.21
C LYS A 112 -10.77 -11.37 -35.37
N ILE A 113 -10.81 -10.04 -35.23
CA ILE A 113 -11.31 -9.12 -36.26
C ILE A 113 -10.48 -9.21 -37.54
N MET A 114 -9.15 -9.29 -37.45
CA MET A 114 -8.27 -9.42 -38.62
C MET A 114 -8.54 -10.67 -39.47
N ARG A 115 -9.30 -11.65 -38.97
CA ARG A 115 -9.61 -12.90 -39.69
C ARG A 115 -11.00 -12.94 -40.27
N GLU A 116 -11.91 -12.10 -39.80
CA GLU A 116 -13.32 -12.13 -40.16
C GLU A 116 -13.70 -10.79 -40.81
N LYS A 117 -14.54 -10.82 -41.85
CA LYS A 117 -15.07 -9.60 -42.44
C LYS A 117 -16.17 -9.04 -41.54
N PHE A 118 -15.82 -8.07 -40.71
CA PHE A 118 -16.77 -7.34 -39.88
C PHE A 118 -17.30 -6.07 -40.57
N ASP A 119 -18.51 -5.67 -40.19
CA ASP A 119 -19.07 -4.38 -40.56
C ASP A 119 -18.33 -3.25 -39.80
N LYS A 120 -17.80 -2.27 -40.55
CA LYS A 120 -17.10 -1.10 -40.00
C LYS A 120 -17.92 -0.33 -38.98
N LYS A 121 -19.25 -0.26 -39.13
CA LYS A 121 -20.14 0.41 -38.16
C LYS A 121 -20.16 -0.33 -36.82
N ILE A 122 -20.19 -1.66 -36.85
CA ILE A 122 -20.17 -2.49 -35.63
C ILE A 122 -18.82 -2.36 -34.93
N VAL A 123 -17.72 -2.38 -35.69
CA VAL A 123 -16.37 -2.19 -35.14
C VAL A 123 -16.24 -0.82 -34.47
N LEU A 124 -16.72 0.25 -35.11
CA LEU A 124 -16.70 1.60 -34.54
C LEU A 124 -17.52 1.69 -33.25
N LEU A 125 -18.74 1.16 -33.23
CA LEU A 125 -19.62 1.17 -32.06
C LEU A 125 -19.02 0.39 -30.89
N ASN A 126 -18.43 -0.78 -31.17
CA ASN A 126 -17.72 -1.58 -30.17
C ASN A 126 -16.50 -0.85 -29.62
N GLY A 127 -15.75 -0.16 -30.49
CA GLY A 127 -14.60 0.66 -30.09
C GLY A 127 -14.99 1.81 -29.15
N LEU A 128 -16.05 2.56 -29.48
CA LEU A 128 -16.57 3.62 -28.62
C LEU A 128 -17.07 3.10 -27.28
N THR A 129 -17.78 1.97 -27.29
CA THR A 129 -18.30 1.32 -26.09
C THR A 129 -17.16 0.86 -25.19
N LEU A 130 -16.11 0.26 -25.77
CA LEU A 130 -14.93 -0.16 -25.04
C LEU A 130 -14.16 1.02 -24.45
N LEU A 131 -14.04 2.13 -25.19
CA LEU A 131 -13.40 3.34 -24.68
C LEU A 131 -14.13 3.85 -23.43
N GLY A 132 -15.47 3.91 -23.48
CA GLY A 132 -16.29 4.27 -22.33
C GLY A 132 -16.07 3.34 -21.13
N PHE A 133 -16.08 2.02 -21.36
CA PHE A 133 -15.78 1.04 -20.31
C PHE A 133 -14.36 1.17 -19.76
N ALA A 134 -13.36 1.40 -20.62
CA ALA A 134 -11.97 1.56 -20.20
C ALA A 134 -11.80 2.79 -19.30
N CYS A 135 -12.35 3.94 -19.70
CA CYS A 135 -12.33 5.16 -18.88
C CYS A 135 -13.02 4.94 -17.53
N LEU A 136 -14.21 4.33 -17.54
CA LEU A 136 -14.95 4.03 -16.30
C LEU A 136 -14.18 3.04 -15.40
N SER A 137 -13.51 2.05 -15.99
CA SER A 137 -12.73 1.05 -15.26
C SER A 137 -11.49 1.66 -14.63
N VAL A 138 -10.79 2.56 -15.34
CA VAL A 138 -9.63 3.27 -14.78
C VAL A 138 -10.06 4.24 -13.68
N TYR A 139 -11.15 4.98 -13.87
CA TYR A 139 -11.70 5.84 -12.83
C TYR A 139 -12.11 5.03 -11.59
N GLY A 140 -12.86 3.93 -11.80
CA GLY A 140 -13.28 3.04 -10.73
C GLY A 140 -12.10 2.43 -9.97
N SER A 141 -11.06 1.96 -10.66
CA SER A 141 -9.89 1.37 -9.97
C SER A 141 -9.15 2.40 -9.12
N MET A 142 -9.05 3.65 -9.56
CA MET A 142 -8.48 4.73 -8.74
C MET A 142 -9.34 5.03 -7.50
N SER A 143 -10.68 5.07 -7.64
CA SER A 143 -11.57 5.35 -6.51
C SER A 143 -11.69 4.21 -5.50
N PHE A 144 -11.63 2.96 -5.96
CA PHE A 144 -11.72 1.81 -5.06
C PHE A 144 -10.38 1.50 -4.38
N ALA A 145 -9.23 1.77 -5.02
CA ALA A 145 -7.93 1.50 -4.42
C ALA A 145 -7.77 2.16 -3.04
N THR A 146 -8.19 3.42 -2.91
CA THR A 146 -8.10 4.18 -1.64
C THR A 146 -8.93 3.60 -0.50
N GLU A 147 -9.99 2.85 -0.79
CA GLU A 147 -10.84 2.22 0.23
C GLU A 147 -10.26 0.90 0.76
N PHE A 148 -9.40 0.26 -0.04
CA PHE A 148 -8.73 -1.00 0.33
C PHE A 148 -7.28 -0.81 0.76
N GLU A 149 -6.79 0.43 0.80
CA GLU A 149 -5.49 0.74 1.38
C GLU A 149 -5.53 0.48 2.89
N GLU A 150 -4.51 -0.22 3.38
CA GLU A 150 -4.35 -0.44 4.82
C GLU A 150 -4.13 0.90 5.53
N LYS A 151 -4.52 0.95 6.80
CA LYS A 151 -4.40 2.17 7.61
C LYS A 151 -3.90 1.82 9.00
N THR A 152 -2.96 2.64 9.46
CA THR A 152 -2.31 2.56 10.79
C THR A 152 -3.30 2.49 11.95
N ASN A 153 -4.29 3.40 11.99
CA ASN A 153 -5.34 3.47 13.01
C ASN A 153 -4.82 3.42 14.46
N GLU A 154 -3.80 4.21 14.79
CA GLU A 154 -3.27 4.29 16.16
C GLU A 154 -3.93 5.46 16.91
N TYR A 155 -4.23 5.23 18.19
CA TYR A 155 -4.84 6.19 19.10
C TYR A 155 -3.84 6.46 20.23
N TYR A 156 -3.10 7.56 20.09
CA TYR A 156 -2.07 7.96 21.04
C TYR A 156 -2.67 8.75 22.20
N ILE A 157 -2.38 8.30 23.41
CA ILE A 157 -2.70 8.99 24.66
C ILE A 157 -1.40 9.52 25.23
N ILE A 158 -1.28 10.85 25.29
CA ILE A 158 -0.08 11.57 25.68
C ILE A 158 -0.36 12.30 27.00
N PRO A 159 0.56 12.34 27.98
CA PRO A 159 0.34 13.07 29.22
C PRO A 159 0.10 14.55 28.95
N ALA A 160 -0.91 15.14 29.59
CA ALA A 160 -1.27 16.53 29.40
C ALA A 160 -0.08 17.47 29.68
N GLY A 161 0.22 18.33 28.71
CA GLY A 161 1.32 19.31 28.80
C GLY A 161 2.68 18.77 28.37
N TYR A 162 2.78 17.50 27.94
CA TYR A 162 3.99 16.98 27.32
C TYR A 162 4.27 17.69 25.99
N THR A 163 5.51 18.15 25.81
CA THR A 163 6.03 18.73 24.57
C THR A 163 7.41 18.16 24.32
N GLY A 164 7.66 17.65 23.11
CA GLY A 164 8.93 17.02 22.77
C GLY A 164 8.77 15.82 21.84
N GLN A 165 9.87 15.12 21.62
CA GLN A 165 9.93 13.89 20.84
C GLN A 165 9.42 12.71 21.65
N ILE A 166 8.53 11.94 21.03
CA ILE A 166 7.95 10.71 21.55
C ILE A 166 8.51 9.53 20.77
N GLN A 167 8.86 8.46 21.48
CA GLN A 167 9.27 7.19 20.88
C GLN A 167 8.31 6.07 21.25
N VAL A 168 8.01 5.19 20.30
CA VAL A 168 7.13 4.05 20.50
C VAL A 168 7.81 2.78 20.03
N LEU A 169 7.95 1.81 20.94
CA LEU A 169 8.50 0.49 20.63
C LEU A 169 7.38 -0.53 20.46
N TYR A 170 7.44 -1.27 19.35
CA TYR A 170 6.49 -2.28 18.92
C TYR A 170 7.07 -3.68 19.10
N ASN A 171 6.20 -4.70 19.03
CA ASN A 171 6.55 -6.12 19.18
C ASN A 171 7.17 -6.47 20.56
N ILE A 172 6.92 -5.68 21.60
CA ILE A 172 7.42 -5.93 22.95
C ILE A 172 6.50 -6.92 23.66
N LYS A 173 6.93 -8.18 23.74
CA LYS A 173 6.11 -9.32 24.18
C LYS A 173 5.43 -9.17 25.55
N TYR A 174 6.03 -8.46 26.50
CA TYR A 174 5.47 -8.27 27.85
C TYR A 174 4.83 -6.89 28.07
N ALA A 175 4.87 -5.99 27.07
CA ALA A 175 4.17 -4.71 27.13
C ALA A 175 2.66 -4.93 27.39
N PRO A 176 1.94 -3.95 27.96
CA PRO A 176 0.51 -4.07 28.18
C PRO A 176 -0.25 -4.52 26.91
N GLN A 177 -1.33 -5.29 27.07
CA GLN A 177 -2.21 -5.54 25.92
C GLN A 177 -2.88 -4.21 25.58
N PRO A 178 -2.78 -3.72 24.35
CA PRO A 178 -3.38 -2.46 23.95
C PRO A 178 -4.91 -2.56 24.01
N GLU A 179 -5.53 -1.51 24.52
CA GLU A 179 -6.97 -1.35 24.42
C GLU A 179 -7.37 -1.00 22.97
N LYS A 180 -8.66 -1.18 22.65
CA LYS A 180 -9.21 -0.77 21.36
C LYS A 180 -10.36 0.20 21.55
N ILE A 181 -10.32 1.30 20.80
CA ILE A 181 -11.41 2.27 20.70
C ILE A 181 -11.93 2.26 19.27
N GLY A 182 -13.03 1.54 19.05
CA GLY A 182 -13.52 1.27 17.70
C GLY A 182 -12.52 0.42 16.91
N ASN A 183 -12.05 0.94 15.78
CA ASN A 183 -11.03 0.29 14.95
C ASN A 183 -9.59 0.70 15.31
N TYR A 184 -9.42 1.54 16.34
CA TYR A 184 -8.11 2.07 16.71
C TYR A 184 -7.44 1.27 17.81
N ASN A 185 -6.13 1.09 17.69
CA ASN A 185 -5.28 0.53 18.74
C ASN A 185 -4.79 1.65 19.65
N VAL A 186 -5.02 1.53 20.95
CA VAL A 186 -4.58 2.53 21.93
C VAL A 186 -3.11 2.31 22.27
N ILE A 187 -2.33 3.39 22.14
CA ILE A 187 -0.92 3.44 22.52
C ILE A 187 -0.77 4.52 23.59
N GLU A 188 -0.41 4.09 24.80
CA GLU A 188 -0.18 4.99 25.93
C GLU A 188 1.28 5.44 25.96
N ILE A 189 1.46 6.76 26.09
CA ILE A 189 2.77 7.39 26.26
C ILE A 189 2.93 7.77 27.72
N ASN A 190 4.07 7.45 28.31
CA ASN A 190 4.36 7.78 29.69
C ASN A 190 4.90 9.22 29.85
N GLU A 191 5.08 9.64 31.09
CA GLU A 191 5.61 10.97 31.46
C GLU A 191 7.04 11.25 30.94
N LYS A 192 7.78 10.20 30.54
CA LYS A 192 9.12 10.31 29.95
C LYS A 192 9.07 10.46 28.43
N GLY A 193 7.88 10.41 27.81
CA GLY A 193 7.71 10.58 26.37
C GLY A 193 7.96 9.32 25.56
N TYR A 194 7.70 8.13 26.12
CA TYR A 194 7.73 6.93 25.30
C TYR A 194 6.59 5.97 25.62
N GLY A 195 6.29 5.09 24.67
CA GLY A 195 5.33 4.00 24.81
C GLY A 195 5.92 2.67 24.38
N ILE A 196 5.44 1.57 24.98
CA ILE A 196 5.76 0.20 24.55
C ILE A 196 4.48 -0.56 24.26
N THR A 197 4.46 -1.37 23.21
CA THR A 197 3.29 -2.15 22.81
C THR A 197 3.65 -3.53 22.29
N ARG A 198 2.71 -4.48 22.46
CA ARG A 198 2.77 -5.82 21.89
C ARG A 198 2.46 -5.86 20.39
N LEU A 199 1.84 -4.82 19.86
CA LEU A 199 1.43 -4.76 18.46
C LEU A 199 2.64 -4.64 17.54
N SER A 200 2.47 -5.11 16.32
CA SER A 200 3.30 -4.67 15.21
C SER A 200 2.99 -3.19 14.92
N GLN A 201 3.98 -2.50 14.38
CA GLN A 201 3.80 -1.14 13.89
C GLN A 201 2.71 -1.11 12.81
N GLY A 202 1.85 -0.09 12.83
CA GLY A 202 0.83 0.09 11.80
C GLY A 202 1.44 0.32 10.41
N GLU A 203 0.86 -0.31 9.38
CA GLU A 203 1.24 -0.13 7.97
C GLU A 203 0.14 0.61 7.19
N GLY A 204 0.53 1.20 6.05
CA GLY A 204 -0.37 1.88 5.12
C GLY A 204 -0.57 3.37 5.38
N ILE A 205 -1.75 3.90 5.06
CA ILE A 205 -2.08 5.33 5.21
C ILE A 205 -2.06 5.70 6.70
N ILE A 206 -1.40 6.81 7.02
CA ILE A 206 -1.39 7.37 8.37
C ILE A 206 -2.76 7.99 8.66
N GLU A 207 -3.55 7.34 9.53
CA GLU A 207 -4.85 7.82 10.03
C GLU A 207 -4.85 7.79 11.56
N ASN A 208 -3.75 8.24 12.15
CA ASN A 208 -3.55 8.25 13.60
C ASN A 208 -4.31 9.38 14.28
N LYS A 209 -4.65 9.20 15.56
CA LYS A 209 -5.28 10.22 16.39
C LYS A 209 -4.46 10.44 17.66
N TYR A 210 -4.34 11.70 18.06
CA TYR A 210 -3.49 12.12 19.17
C TYR A 210 -4.33 12.86 20.20
N PHE A 211 -4.16 12.51 21.46
CA PHE A 211 -4.89 13.12 22.57
C PHE A 211 -3.96 13.40 23.74
N TYR A 212 -4.13 14.54 24.39
CA TYR A 212 -3.64 14.74 25.75
C TYR A 212 -4.61 14.11 26.73
N GLU A 213 -4.10 13.49 27.80
CA GLU A 213 -4.90 13.00 28.92
C GLU A 213 -4.39 13.59 30.24
N ASP A 214 -5.31 14.16 31.02
CA ASP A 214 -5.00 14.67 32.36
C ASP A 214 -5.05 13.57 33.42
N LYS A 215 -4.71 13.90 34.67
CA LYS A 215 -4.66 12.93 35.78
C LYS A 215 -6.04 12.40 36.17
N GLU A 216 -7.09 13.10 35.76
CA GLU A 216 -8.49 12.74 35.95
C GLU A 216 -9.03 11.86 34.81
N GLY A 217 -8.25 11.63 33.76
CA GLY A 217 -8.61 10.82 32.59
C GLY A 217 -9.39 11.59 31.51
N ASN A 218 -9.43 12.92 31.58
CA ASN A 218 -10.06 13.73 30.54
C ASN A 218 -9.15 13.84 29.33
N LYS A 219 -9.71 13.60 28.14
CA LYS A 219 -8.98 13.60 26.87
C LYS A 219 -9.24 14.86 26.07
N GLU A 220 -8.17 15.54 25.66
CA GLU A 220 -8.20 16.68 24.73
C GLU A 220 -7.55 16.28 23.40
N LYS A 221 -8.28 16.45 22.29
CA LYS A 221 -7.75 16.11 20.95
C LYS A 221 -6.66 17.09 20.56
N ILE A 222 -5.52 16.55 20.10
CA ILE A 222 -4.42 17.32 19.54
C ILE A 222 -4.65 17.51 18.03
N ASP A 223 -4.44 18.74 17.55
CA ASP A 223 -4.49 19.04 16.12
C ASP A 223 -3.31 18.39 15.40
N GLU A 224 -3.53 17.82 14.22
CA GLU A 224 -2.47 17.17 13.44
C GLU A 224 -1.34 18.15 13.07
N LYS A 225 -1.62 19.45 13.00
CA LYS A 225 -0.60 20.51 12.79
C LYS A 225 0.34 20.71 13.97
N CYS A 226 0.04 20.11 15.11
CA CYS A 226 0.91 20.07 16.28
C CYS A 226 1.74 18.79 16.36
N ILE A 227 1.69 17.93 15.34
CA ILE A 227 2.40 16.66 15.26
C ILE A 227 3.35 16.68 14.07
N TYR A 228 4.61 16.38 14.33
CA TYR A 228 5.62 16.10 13.32
C TYR A 228 5.87 14.59 13.30
N LEU A 229 5.75 13.96 12.15
CA LEU A 229 6.04 12.54 11.99
C LEU A 229 7.54 12.36 11.74
N GLY A 230 8.20 11.63 12.63
CA GLY A 230 9.62 11.35 12.56
C GLY A 230 9.93 10.07 11.80
N GLY A 231 11.01 9.42 12.22
CA GLY A 231 11.49 8.19 11.63
C GLY A 231 10.74 6.95 12.10
N SER A 232 10.99 5.85 11.40
CA SER A 232 10.69 4.52 11.90
C SER A 232 11.79 3.54 11.49
N GLY A 233 11.90 2.46 12.25
CA GLY A 233 12.94 1.47 12.02
C GLY A 233 12.54 0.12 12.60
N THR A 234 13.30 -0.89 12.21
CA THR A 234 13.20 -2.24 12.78
C THR A 234 14.58 -2.73 13.13
N THR A 235 14.70 -3.32 14.31
CA THR A 235 15.92 -3.91 14.82
C THR A 235 15.66 -5.39 15.07
N SER A 236 16.52 -6.24 14.51
CA SER A 236 16.48 -7.68 14.72
C SER A 236 17.88 -8.23 15.03
N GLY A 237 17.94 -9.18 15.96
CA GLY A 237 19.17 -9.85 16.40
C GLY A 237 18.88 -11.18 17.09
N ASP A 238 19.91 -11.81 17.66
CA ASP A 238 19.80 -13.12 18.31
C ASP A 238 18.86 -13.08 19.52
N GLY A 239 17.58 -13.39 19.29
CA GLY A 239 16.54 -13.52 20.31
C GLY A 239 15.69 -12.27 20.57
N TYR A 240 15.86 -11.20 19.80
CA TYR A 240 15.04 -9.99 19.92
C TYR A 240 14.71 -9.39 18.54
N GLU A 241 13.46 -8.98 18.37
CA GLU A 241 12.96 -8.29 17.18
C GLU A 241 11.93 -7.26 17.65
N TYR A 242 12.22 -5.98 17.42
CA TYR A 242 11.31 -4.89 17.73
C TYR A 242 11.37 -3.85 16.62
N SER A 243 10.25 -3.18 16.43
CA SER A 243 10.16 -2.01 15.55
C SER A 243 9.98 -0.77 16.41
N TYR A 244 10.33 0.39 15.87
CA TYR A 244 10.13 1.65 16.56
C TYR A 244 9.68 2.73 15.60
N SER A 245 8.95 3.70 16.14
CA SER A 245 8.62 4.95 15.46
C SER A 245 8.85 6.11 16.39
N ASP A 246 9.20 7.26 15.83
CA ASP A 246 9.25 8.50 16.56
C ASP A 246 8.38 9.58 15.90
N PHE A 247 7.86 10.48 16.73
CA PHE A 247 7.14 11.66 16.31
C PHE A 247 7.34 12.76 17.35
N MET A 248 7.07 14.00 17.00
CA MET A 248 7.21 15.13 17.92
C MET A 248 5.87 15.82 18.10
N VAL A 249 5.57 16.19 19.34
CA VAL A 249 4.36 16.93 19.70
C VAL A 249 4.72 18.28 20.29
N THR A 250 3.96 19.30 19.92
CA THR A 250 4.08 20.64 20.50
C THR A 250 2.75 21.21 20.97
N ASN A 251 2.81 22.08 21.96
CA ASN A 251 1.68 22.90 22.41
C ASN A 251 1.75 24.35 21.88
N SER A 252 2.82 24.70 21.17
CA SER A 252 3.05 26.04 20.63
C SER A 252 3.70 25.96 19.25
N GLY A 253 3.44 26.95 18.38
CA GLY A 253 3.97 26.92 17.01
C GLY A 253 3.36 25.85 16.10
N CYS A 254 2.17 25.33 16.43
CA CYS A 254 1.47 24.39 15.54
C CYS A 254 1.21 25.02 14.16
N GLY A 255 1.53 24.29 13.11
CA GLY A 255 1.44 24.78 11.74
C GLY A 255 2.04 23.80 10.74
N GLU A 256 1.94 24.15 9.46
CA GLU A 256 2.50 23.34 8.37
C GLU A 256 4.03 23.23 8.48
N ASP A 257 4.70 24.30 8.93
CA ASP A 257 6.15 24.29 9.12
C ASP A 257 6.57 23.25 10.18
N PHE A 258 5.89 23.20 11.33
CA PHE A 258 6.16 22.20 12.36
C PHE A 258 5.86 20.79 11.84
N MET A 259 4.72 20.58 11.19
CA MET A 259 4.33 19.28 10.65
C MET A 259 5.36 18.71 9.64
N LEU A 260 6.02 19.58 8.87
CA LEU A 260 6.98 19.17 7.84
C LEU A 260 8.42 19.03 8.36
N TRP A 261 8.81 19.86 9.32
CA TRP A 261 10.22 20.01 9.72
C TRP A 261 10.50 19.72 11.19
N GLY A 262 9.47 19.59 12.03
CA GLY A 262 9.64 19.48 13.48
C GLY A 262 10.23 20.74 14.10
N ASP A 263 10.77 20.61 15.31
CA ASP A 263 11.51 21.67 15.99
C ASP A 263 12.62 21.07 16.88
N ASP A 264 13.86 21.16 16.41
CA ASP A 264 15.04 20.66 17.11
C ASP A 264 15.29 21.35 18.46
N SER A 265 14.63 22.47 18.75
CA SER A 265 14.72 23.14 20.04
C SER A 265 13.88 22.48 21.13
N LEU A 266 12.96 21.58 20.74
CA LEU A 266 12.15 20.81 21.67
C LEU A 266 12.94 19.64 22.30
N PRO A 267 12.53 19.15 23.48
CA PRO A 267 13.19 18.02 24.14
C PRO A 267 13.18 16.77 23.26
N GLN A 268 14.33 16.09 23.12
CA GLN A 268 14.54 14.94 22.21
C GLN A 268 14.13 13.57 22.80
N GLY A 269 13.34 13.54 23.88
CA GLY A 269 12.92 12.29 24.52
C GLY A 269 14.09 11.41 25.00
N LEU A 270 13.79 10.16 25.35
CA LEU A 270 14.80 9.13 25.59
C LEU A 270 15.21 8.48 24.27
N THR A 271 16.47 8.03 24.17
CA THR A 271 16.90 7.19 23.05
C THR A 271 16.28 5.78 23.14
N ILE A 272 16.28 5.04 22.03
CA ILE A 272 15.80 3.65 22.03
C ILE A 272 16.60 2.83 23.05
N GLU A 273 17.91 3.00 23.09
CA GLU A 273 18.80 2.32 24.02
C GLU A 273 18.46 2.63 25.48
N ASP A 274 18.17 3.89 25.80
CA ASP A 274 17.75 4.30 27.14
C ASP A 274 16.39 3.69 27.53
N ILE A 275 15.45 3.63 26.59
CA ILE A 275 14.13 2.99 26.80
C ILE A 275 14.32 1.49 27.07
N LEU A 276 15.17 0.82 26.30
CA LEU A 276 15.46 -0.60 26.52
C LEU A 276 16.09 -0.84 27.90
N LEU A 277 16.99 0.02 28.36
CA LEU A 277 17.57 -0.08 29.69
C LEU A 277 16.53 0.16 30.80
N GLU A 278 15.69 1.20 30.64
CA GLU A 278 14.64 1.56 31.58
C GLU A 278 13.60 0.45 31.74
N GLU A 279 13.18 -0.17 30.63
CA GLU A 279 12.25 -1.30 30.60
C GLU A 279 12.90 -2.65 30.95
N GLY A 280 14.20 -2.64 31.25
CA GLY A 280 14.97 -3.84 31.61
C GLY A 280 15.14 -4.84 30.47
N LEU A 281 14.95 -4.41 29.22
CA LEU A 281 15.14 -5.15 27.96
C LEU A 281 16.60 -5.30 27.56
N ALA A 282 17.43 -4.38 27.99
CA ALA A 282 18.86 -4.38 27.76
C ALA A 282 19.63 -4.32 29.08
N GLU A 283 20.91 -4.62 29.00
CA GLU A 283 21.89 -4.46 30.08
C GLU A 283 23.20 -3.95 29.52
N ILE A 284 24.00 -3.32 30.38
CA ILE A 284 25.33 -2.84 30.00
C ILE A 284 26.34 -3.96 30.29
N VAL A 285 26.98 -4.46 29.24
CA VAL A 285 28.03 -5.49 29.29
C VAL A 285 29.28 -4.92 28.62
N ASP A 286 30.39 -4.86 29.34
CA ASP A 286 31.69 -4.35 28.84
C ASP A 286 31.57 -2.99 28.09
N ASP A 287 30.90 -2.02 28.71
CA ASP A 287 30.62 -0.67 28.18
C ASP A 287 29.77 -0.65 26.88
N MET A 288 29.14 -1.76 26.51
CA MET A 288 28.20 -1.87 25.40
C MET A 288 26.79 -2.19 25.89
N ILE A 289 25.76 -1.67 25.22
CA ILE A 289 24.36 -1.98 25.52
C ILE A 289 23.99 -3.26 24.75
N GLU A 290 23.78 -4.35 25.48
CA GLU A 290 23.36 -5.64 24.92
C GLU A 290 21.91 -5.96 25.32
N PRO A 291 21.07 -6.45 24.39
CA PRO A 291 19.74 -6.94 24.71
C PRO A 291 19.81 -8.17 25.63
N LYS A 292 18.95 -8.22 26.65
CA LYS A 292 18.88 -9.35 27.56
C LYS A 292 18.38 -10.58 26.83
N ARG A 293 19.22 -11.61 26.77
CA ARG A 293 18.90 -12.90 26.14
C ARG A 293 17.84 -13.70 26.92
N ASN A 294 17.63 -13.37 28.20
CA ASN A 294 16.65 -13.99 29.08
C ASN A 294 15.82 -12.90 29.78
N ILE A 295 14.84 -12.33 29.09
CA ILE A 295 13.82 -11.48 29.72
C ILE A 295 12.92 -12.42 30.56
N PRO A 296 12.78 -12.23 31.89
CA PRO A 296 11.96 -13.09 32.72
C PRO A 296 10.51 -13.14 32.22
N GLN A 297 9.93 -14.35 32.23
CA GLN A 297 8.59 -14.68 31.74
C GLN A 297 7.48 -14.16 32.64
#